data_AF-A0A507FFR2-F1
#
_entry.id   AF-A0A507FFR2-F1
#
_cell.length_a   1.000
_cell.length_b   1.000
_cell.length_c   1.000
_cell.angle_alpha   90.00
_cell.angle_beta   90.00
_cell.angle_gamma   90.00
#
_symmetry.space_group_name_H-M   'P 1'
#
loop_
_entity.id
_entity.type
_entity.pdbx_description
1 polymer ?
#
loop_
_entity_poly.entity_id
_entity_poly.type
_entity_poly.pdbx_seq_one_letter_code
_entity_poly.pdbx_strand_id
1 'polypeptide(L)'
;MHVKTLPAAMPSLNMFSSAPAQKGPTTPMLYSGLSSEEKARRAVKFAFATHAATFAETYAVHRIVGIGANGVVLAAQDLTNNNNAVAIKIIYKSRVSATNLSHPELEAYKHLAGCDYSKHLLQLLDDWQDSHHIYLVTELYGFNWAAHGSLKQQLQPLTITFTVQNDTVHTRTLDFYAGSSDLWAYRDHLTNTRGECTVPLFQIKEIIKQTALGLQYAHNHGYYHGDVKAENILLASNGCPGVKIADLGSCKHISTGLRHYGTVEVTPPELLDDAPFHAAELDGRDADMFALGLVLYTLLHEKGELPEIMAKVRDHAVGYKMLLQSNGGLLPLGDTSRFDRDALHLLRGMTEVEPAMRMSVAQVLAHRFLQD
;
A
#
# COMPACT_ATOMS: atom_id res chain seq x y z
N MET A 1 -23.29 35.95 -37.51
CA MET A 1 -22.06 35.22 -37.08
C MET A 1 -21.54 35.91 -35.83
N HIS A 2 -21.94 35.41 -34.67
CA HIS A 2 -21.62 36.00 -33.37
C HIS A 2 -20.36 35.36 -32.81
N VAL A 3 -19.28 36.14 -32.77
CA VAL A 3 -18.08 35.85 -31.98
C VAL A 3 -18.38 36.27 -30.54
N LYS A 4 -18.49 35.32 -29.62
CA LYS A 4 -18.61 35.58 -28.18
C LYS A 4 -17.21 35.75 -27.59
N THR A 5 -16.94 36.98 -27.18
CA THR A 5 -15.84 37.42 -26.32
C THR A 5 -15.99 36.84 -24.90
N LEU A 6 -14.90 36.31 -24.35
CA LEU A 6 -14.75 35.89 -22.94
C LEU A 6 -14.74 37.11 -22.00
N PRO A 7 -15.40 37.06 -20.82
CA PRO A 7 -15.25 38.10 -19.81
C PRO A 7 -14.25 37.73 -18.70
N ALA A 8 -13.39 38.71 -18.42
CA ALA A 8 -12.82 39.16 -17.15
C ALA A 8 -12.06 38.19 -16.21
N ALA A 9 -10.79 38.53 -16.01
CA ALA A 9 -9.90 38.04 -14.97
C ALA A 9 -10.44 38.30 -13.55
N MET A 10 -10.31 37.30 -12.68
CA MET A 10 -10.51 37.40 -11.23
C MET A 10 -9.28 38.04 -10.54
N PRO A 11 -9.45 38.74 -9.40
CA PRO A 11 -8.41 39.60 -8.83
C PRO A 11 -7.35 38.83 -8.06
N SER A 12 -6.11 39.31 -8.15
CA SER A 12 -4.97 38.90 -7.33
C SER A 12 -5.18 39.31 -5.87
N LEU A 13 -5.36 38.35 -4.96
CA LEU A 13 -5.23 38.56 -3.52
C LEU A 13 -3.78 38.30 -3.10
N ASN A 14 -3.04 39.38 -2.85
CA ASN A 14 -1.92 39.38 -1.92
C ASN A 14 -2.29 40.34 -0.79
N MET A 15 -2.27 39.85 0.46
CA MET A 15 -1.72 40.51 1.65
C MET A 15 -2.25 39.82 2.92
N PHE A 16 -1.53 38.80 3.37
CA PHE A 16 -1.29 38.59 4.80
C PHE A 16 0.21 38.45 5.00
N SER A 17 0.77 39.44 5.70
CA SER A 17 2.14 39.45 6.19
C SER A 17 2.34 38.29 7.17
N SER A 18 3.14 37.29 6.79
CA SER A 18 3.62 36.26 7.72
C SER A 18 4.91 36.75 8.39
N ALA A 19 4.89 36.90 9.71
CA ALA A 19 6.09 37.03 10.54
C ALA A 19 7.09 35.89 10.25
N PRO A 20 8.41 36.10 10.43
CA PRO A 20 9.40 35.09 10.10
C PRO A 20 9.22 33.87 11.00
N ALA A 21 8.92 32.72 10.39
CA ALA A 21 8.87 31.43 11.07
C ALA A 21 10.21 31.16 11.75
N GLN A 22 10.19 30.94 13.07
CA GLN A 22 11.35 30.39 13.78
C GLN A 22 11.74 29.07 13.10
N LYS A 23 12.99 28.96 12.64
CA LYS A 23 13.51 27.77 11.96
C LYS A 23 13.61 26.61 12.96
N GLY A 24 12.51 25.88 13.12
CA GLY A 24 12.51 24.55 13.72
C GLY A 24 13.38 23.58 12.91
N PRO A 25 13.81 22.46 13.50
CA PRO A 25 14.61 21.46 12.79
C PRO A 25 13.85 20.92 11.57
N THR A 26 14.57 20.72 10.45
CA THR A 26 13.99 20.11 9.24
C THR A 26 13.43 18.71 9.54
N THR A 27 12.36 18.28 8.86
CA THR A 27 11.69 16.99 9.09
C THR A 27 12.64 15.77 9.15
N PRO A 28 13.66 15.68 8.29
CA PRO A 28 14.60 14.55 8.35
C PRO A 28 15.51 14.59 9.57
N MET A 29 15.77 15.77 10.14
CA MET A 29 16.44 15.88 11.45
C MET A 29 15.50 15.55 12.61
N LEU A 30 14.18 15.78 12.47
CA LEU A 30 13.18 15.49 13.49
C LEU A 30 13.09 13.99 13.84
N TYR A 31 13.36 13.13 12.85
CA TYR A 31 13.21 11.68 12.92
C TYR A 31 14.53 10.89 12.84
N SER A 32 15.65 11.58 12.71
CA SER A 32 16.97 10.93 12.58
C SER A 32 17.31 10.10 13.82
N GLY A 33 17.79 8.88 13.62
CA GLY A 33 18.23 7.99 14.70
C GLY A 33 17.12 7.35 15.55
N LEU A 34 15.85 7.64 15.25
CA LEU A 34 14.71 7.07 15.98
C LEU A 34 14.29 5.72 15.39
N SER A 35 13.83 4.84 16.27
CA SER A 35 13.06 3.63 15.91
C SER A 35 11.71 4.00 15.25
N SER A 36 11.10 3.07 14.52
CA SER A 36 9.79 3.29 13.88
C SER A 36 8.69 3.66 14.88
N GLU A 37 8.71 3.06 16.08
CA GLU A 37 7.79 3.40 17.16
C GLU A 37 8.00 4.84 17.65
N GLU A 38 9.23 5.25 17.91
CA GLU A 38 9.54 6.60 18.37
C GLU A 38 9.16 7.66 17.33
N LYS A 39 9.38 7.38 16.04
CA LYS A 39 8.91 8.22 14.94
C LYS A 39 7.40 8.36 14.96
N ALA A 40 6.66 7.26 15.07
CA ALA A 40 5.21 7.25 15.13
C ALA A 40 4.68 8.06 16.32
N ARG A 41 5.15 7.78 17.53
CA ARG A 41 4.74 8.52 18.75
C ARG A 41 4.97 10.02 18.60
N ARG A 42 6.11 10.41 18.01
CA ARG A 42 6.45 11.82 17.80
C ARG A 42 5.56 12.47 16.74
N ALA A 43 5.34 11.80 15.62
CA ALA A 43 4.47 12.30 14.56
C ALA A 43 3.03 12.49 15.04
N VAL A 44 2.48 11.52 15.79
CA VAL A 44 1.12 11.65 16.34
C VAL A 44 1.04 12.83 17.31
N LYS A 45 1.97 12.96 18.26
CA LYS A 45 1.98 14.13 19.17
C LYS A 45 2.06 15.46 18.41
N PHE A 46 2.90 15.52 17.37
CA PHE A 46 3.05 16.71 16.54
C PHE A 46 1.76 17.05 15.78
N ALA A 47 1.11 16.04 15.21
CA ALA A 47 -0.14 16.18 14.47
C ALA A 47 -1.26 16.73 15.35
N PHE A 48 -1.45 16.20 16.56
CA PHE A 48 -2.45 16.69 17.51
C PHE A 48 -2.18 18.10 18.02
N ALA A 49 -0.90 18.49 18.14
CA ALA A 49 -0.54 19.85 18.54
C ALA A 49 -0.77 20.86 17.39
N THR A 50 -0.48 20.46 16.16
CA THR A 50 -0.54 21.35 14.99
C THR A 50 -1.94 21.47 14.41
N HIS A 51 -2.70 20.37 14.42
CA HIS A 51 -4.04 20.25 13.83
C HIS A 51 -5.08 19.92 14.91
N ALA A 52 -4.99 20.59 16.06
CA ALA A 52 -5.85 20.33 17.23
C ALA A 52 -7.35 20.38 16.90
N ALA A 53 -7.80 21.39 16.15
CA ALA A 53 -9.19 21.51 15.73
C ALA A 53 -9.62 20.33 14.84
N THR A 54 -8.82 19.96 13.83
CA THR A 54 -9.09 18.82 12.95
C THR A 54 -9.28 17.52 13.73
N PHE A 55 -8.41 17.22 14.71
CA PHE A 55 -8.51 15.99 15.53
C PHE A 55 -9.52 16.08 16.70
N ALA A 56 -10.09 17.26 16.96
CA ALA A 56 -11.17 17.45 17.92
C ALA A 56 -12.55 17.40 17.27
N GLU A 57 -12.69 18.02 16.10
CA GLU A 57 -13.99 18.38 15.50
C GLU A 57 -14.27 17.63 14.20
N THR A 58 -13.24 17.22 13.46
CA THR A 58 -13.40 16.52 12.17
C THR A 58 -13.14 15.02 12.31
N TYR A 59 -12.00 14.63 12.88
CA TYR A 59 -11.58 13.25 12.96
C TYR A 59 -11.35 12.79 14.40
N ALA A 60 -12.31 12.05 14.95
CA ALA A 60 -12.18 11.42 16.25
C ALA A 60 -11.28 10.18 16.15
N VAL A 61 -9.99 10.32 16.45
CA VAL A 61 -9.02 9.22 16.45
C VAL A 61 -9.21 8.31 17.66
N HIS A 62 -9.24 7.00 17.42
CA HIS A 62 -9.47 5.98 18.43
C HIS A 62 -8.22 5.18 18.78
N ARG A 63 -7.39 4.84 17.78
CA ARG A 63 -6.23 3.96 17.96
C ARG A 63 -5.20 4.12 16.84
N ILE A 64 -3.97 3.67 17.11
CA ILE A 64 -2.92 3.53 16.10
C ILE A 64 -3.04 2.12 15.51
N VAL A 65 -3.20 2.01 14.19
CA VAL A 65 -3.41 0.72 13.49
C VAL A 65 -2.22 0.23 12.69
N GLY A 66 -1.25 1.09 12.40
CA GLY A 66 -0.06 0.69 11.67
C GLY A 66 1.12 1.62 11.91
N ILE A 67 2.33 1.06 11.98
CA ILE A 67 3.59 1.79 12.05
C ILE A 67 4.48 1.29 10.92
N GLY A 68 4.84 2.19 10.00
CA GLY A 68 5.76 1.91 8.90
C GLY A 68 7.03 2.75 9.01
N ALA A 69 7.99 2.45 8.14
CA ALA A 69 9.22 3.24 8.02
C ALA A 69 8.94 4.69 7.58
N ASN A 70 7.88 4.88 6.78
CA ASN A 70 7.54 6.14 6.12
C ASN A 70 6.35 6.87 6.75
N GLY A 71 5.70 6.27 7.75
CA GLY A 71 4.52 6.89 8.36
C GLY A 71 3.88 6.08 9.49
N VAL A 72 2.77 6.61 10.00
CA VAL A 72 1.91 5.98 11.00
C VAL A 72 0.47 6.08 10.55
N VAL A 73 -0.33 5.03 10.77
CA VAL A 73 -1.75 4.97 10.39
C VAL A 73 -2.61 4.98 11.64
N LEU A 74 -3.60 5.86 11.66
CA LEU A 74 -4.56 6.04 12.74
C LEU A 74 -5.94 5.62 12.28
N ALA A 75 -6.71 4.90 13.09
CA ALA A 75 -8.13 4.69 12.82
C ALA A 75 -8.94 5.78 13.53
N ALA A 76 -9.86 6.39 12.81
CA ALA A 76 -10.69 7.49 13.27
C ALA A 76 -12.14 7.37 12.76
N GLN A 77 -13.02 8.21 13.30
CA GLN A 77 -14.35 8.47 12.76
C GLN A 77 -14.40 9.90 12.21
N ASP A 78 -14.95 10.07 11.01
CA ASP A 78 -15.26 11.36 10.42
C ASP A 78 -16.57 11.91 11.01
N LEU A 79 -16.45 12.85 11.93
CA LEU A 79 -17.56 13.50 12.63
C LEU A 79 -18.40 14.40 11.72
N THR A 80 -17.86 14.78 10.55
CA THR A 80 -18.54 15.65 9.59
C THR A 80 -19.33 14.88 8.54
N ASN A 81 -19.06 13.58 8.41
CA ASN A 81 -19.66 12.72 7.40
C ASN A 81 -20.19 11.41 8.02
N ASN A 82 -21.35 11.51 8.67
CA ASN A 82 -22.10 10.38 9.23
C ASN A 82 -21.30 9.43 10.16
N ASN A 83 -20.24 9.91 10.81
CA ASN A 83 -19.34 9.08 11.63
C ASN A 83 -18.72 7.91 10.85
N ASN A 84 -18.48 8.10 9.55
CA ASN A 84 -17.83 7.09 8.71
C ASN A 84 -16.46 6.72 9.30
N ALA A 85 -16.14 5.43 9.28
CA ALA A 85 -14.84 4.94 9.73
C ALA A 85 -13.77 5.24 8.68
N VAL A 86 -12.69 5.90 9.11
CA VAL A 86 -11.60 6.35 8.23
C VAL A 86 -10.24 5.95 8.79
N ALA A 87 -9.25 5.84 7.92
CA ALA A 87 -7.85 5.67 8.26
C ALA A 87 -7.07 6.93 7.88
N ILE A 88 -6.25 7.44 8.80
CA ILE A 88 -5.42 8.63 8.59
C ILE A 88 -3.97 8.19 8.58
N LYS A 89 -3.33 8.23 7.41
CA LYS A 89 -1.89 7.96 7.24
C LYS A 89 -1.13 9.28 7.38
N ILE A 90 -0.31 9.40 8.42
CA ILE A 90 0.63 10.50 8.62
C ILE A 90 1.96 10.07 7.98
N ILE A 91 2.31 10.70 6.86
CA ILE A 91 3.54 10.43 6.10
C ILE A 91 4.62 11.43 6.53
N TYR A 92 5.83 10.92 6.80
CA TYR A 92 6.97 11.76 7.16
C TYR A 92 7.59 12.41 5.92
N LYS A 93 7.59 13.75 5.83
CA LYS A 93 8.24 14.45 4.71
C LYS A 93 9.76 14.21 4.72
N SER A 94 10.31 13.87 3.56
CA SER A 94 11.77 13.81 3.32
C SER A 94 12.35 15.21 3.03
N ARG A 95 13.69 15.34 2.90
CA ARG A 95 14.33 16.63 2.53
C ARG A 95 13.83 17.14 1.17
N VAL A 96 13.41 16.23 0.28
CA VAL A 96 13.00 16.54 -1.10
C VAL A 96 11.56 17.05 -1.15
N SER A 97 10.65 16.49 -0.33
CA SER A 97 9.25 16.92 -0.22
C SER A 97 9.02 18.19 0.62
N ALA A 98 10.10 18.81 1.12
CA ALA A 98 10.03 20.14 1.73
C ALA A 98 10.01 21.27 0.68
N THR A 99 10.22 20.94 -0.60
CA THR A 99 9.94 21.80 -1.75
C THR A 99 8.49 21.58 -2.19
N ASN A 100 7.82 22.59 -2.77
CA ASN A 100 6.39 22.60 -3.17
C ASN A 100 5.95 21.50 -4.19
N LEU A 101 6.71 20.43 -4.37
CA LEU A 101 6.35 19.28 -5.20
C LEU A 101 5.35 18.39 -4.46
N SER A 102 4.32 17.92 -5.17
CA SER A 102 3.34 16.97 -4.65
C SER A 102 4.02 15.63 -4.37
N HIS A 103 3.57 14.94 -3.32
CA HIS A 103 4.15 13.66 -2.91
C HIS A 103 3.64 12.53 -3.82
N PRO A 104 4.50 11.61 -4.29
CA PRO A 104 4.10 10.59 -5.27
C PRO A 104 2.87 9.78 -4.87
N GLU A 105 2.77 9.39 -3.60
CA GLU A 105 1.60 8.67 -3.08
C GLU A 105 0.29 9.47 -3.22
N LEU A 106 0.34 10.77 -2.90
CA LEU A 106 -0.82 11.66 -3.01
C LEU A 106 -1.19 11.89 -4.48
N GLU A 107 -0.20 12.04 -5.36
CA GLU A 107 -0.44 12.16 -6.80
C GLU A 107 -1.08 10.92 -7.37
N ALA A 108 -0.65 9.73 -6.94
CA ALA A 108 -1.24 8.46 -7.37
C ALA A 108 -2.71 8.36 -6.94
N TYR A 109 -3.04 8.65 -5.68
CA TYR A 109 -4.44 8.69 -5.23
C TYR A 109 -5.26 9.71 -6.04
N LYS A 110 -4.75 10.92 -6.25
CA LYS A 110 -5.47 11.98 -6.98
C LYS A 110 -5.71 11.64 -8.45
N HIS A 111 -4.78 10.95 -9.11
CA HIS A 111 -4.98 10.52 -10.50
C HIS A 111 -5.90 9.32 -10.62
N LEU A 112 -5.84 8.38 -9.67
CA LEU A 112 -6.67 7.19 -9.66
C LEU A 112 -8.09 7.48 -9.14
N ALA A 113 -8.30 8.62 -8.46
CA ALA A 113 -9.60 9.16 -8.09
C ALA A 113 -10.35 9.72 -9.32
N GLY A 114 -10.95 8.82 -10.10
CA GLY A 114 -11.82 9.15 -11.24
C GLY A 114 -13.31 8.86 -10.98
N CYS A 115 -14.20 9.25 -11.91
CA CYS A 115 -15.65 8.99 -11.79
C CYS A 115 -16.01 7.50 -11.76
N ASP A 116 -15.18 6.64 -12.38
CA ASP A 116 -15.33 5.19 -12.39
C ASP A 116 -14.35 4.50 -11.43
N TYR A 117 -14.19 5.06 -10.22
CA TYR A 117 -13.24 4.58 -9.22
C TYR A 117 -13.35 3.06 -8.97
N SER A 118 -12.21 2.36 -8.99
CA SER A 118 -12.20 0.92 -8.74
C SER A 118 -12.49 0.61 -7.28
N LYS A 119 -13.56 -0.15 -7.04
CA LYS A 119 -13.89 -0.73 -5.73
C LYS A 119 -12.79 -1.65 -5.16
N HIS A 120 -11.76 -1.96 -5.91
CA HIS A 120 -10.63 -2.81 -5.52
C HIS A 120 -9.35 -2.03 -5.18
N LEU A 121 -9.42 -0.69 -5.15
CA LEU A 121 -8.37 0.17 -4.61
C LEU A 121 -8.91 0.89 -3.37
N LEU A 122 -8.04 1.19 -2.39
CA LEU A 122 -8.43 1.94 -1.20
C LEU A 122 -8.69 3.42 -1.51
N GLN A 123 -9.89 3.92 -1.21
CA GLN A 123 -10.31 5.25 -1.63
C GLN A 123 -9.74 6.37 -0.74
N LEU A 124 -9.14 7.39 -1.37
CA LEU A 124 -8.82 8.67 -0.71
C LEU A 124 -10.09 9.51 -0.53
N LEU A 125 -10.30 9.98 0.70
CA LEU A 125 -11.46 10.77 1.13
C LEU A 125 -11.10 12.23 1.40
N ASP A 126 -9.92 12.47 1.97
CA ASP A 126 -9.42 13.81 2.28
C ASP A 126 -7.87 13.83 2.32
N ASP A 127 -7.26 15.00 2.13
CA ASP A 127 -5.83 15.19 2.26
C ASP A 127 -5.45 16.59 2.76
N TRP A 128 -4.43 16.67 3.61
CA TRP A 128 -3.80 17.93 3.98
C TRP A 128 -2.32 17.77 4.29
N GLN A 129 -1.63 18.87 4.55
CA GLN A 129 -0.20 18.86 4.87
C GLN A 129 0.22 20.01 5.78
N ASP A 130 1.32 19.80 6.50
CA ASP A 130 2.03 20.85 7.25
C ASP A 130 3.53 20.87 6.89
N SER A 131 4.37 21.53 7.69
CA SER A 131 5.81 21.63 7.43
C SER A 131 6.55 20.28 7.53
N HIS A 132 5.99 19.30 8.22
CA HIS A 132 6.63 18.01 8.52
C HIS A 132 5.88 16.80 7.97
N HIS A 133 4.58 16.91 7.75
CA HIS A 133 3.72 15.76 7.45
C HIS A 133 2.82 16.00 6.26
N ILE A 134 2.46 14.90 5.63
CA ILE A 134 1.31 14.79 4.73
C ILE A 134 0.34 13.84 5.40
N TYR A 135 -0.94 14.18 5.34
CA TYR A 135 -2.02 13.43 5.93
C TYR A 135 -2.92 12.95 4.82
N LEU A 136 -3.07 11.64 4.69
CA LEU A 136 -3.99 11.02 3.75
C LEU A 136 -5.11 10.37 4.54
N VAL A 137 -6.35 10.75 4.27
CA VAL A 137 -7.52 10.12 4.85
C VAL A 137 -8.10 9.18 3.81
N THR A 138 -8.14 7.89 4.13
CA THR A 138 -8.81 6.89 3.32
C THR A 138 -10.00 6.31 4.05
N GLU A 139 -10.82 5.55 3.34
CA GLU A 139 -11.74 4.62 4.02
C GLU A 139 -10.96 3.68 4.95
N LEU A 140 -11.54 3.34 6.10
CA LEU A 140 -11.03 2.27 6.95
C LEU A 140 -11.58 0.95 6.43
N TYR A 141 -10.71 0.09 5.90
CA TYR A 141 -11.12 -1.15 5.25
C TYR A 141 -10.47 -2.38 5.87
N GLY A 142 -11.22 -3.48 5.92
CA GLY A 142 -10.73 -4.79 6.35
C GLY A 142 -11.35 -5.32 7.64
N PHE A 143 -11.22 -6.63 7.87
CA PHE A 143 -11.67 -7.30 9.09
C PHE A 143 -10.49 -7.59 10.04
N ASN A 144 -10.73 -7.62 11.35
CA ASN A 144 -9.67 -7.90 12.31
C ASN A 144 -9.38 -9.41 12.41
N TRP A 145 -8.48 -9.90 11.58
CA TRP A 145 -8.14 -11.33 11.55
C TRP A 145 -7.18 -11.74 12.67
N ALA A 146 -6.23 -10.86 13.01
CA ALA A 146 -5.24 -11.11 14.06
C ALA A 146 -5.74 -10.83 15.49
N ALA A 147 -7.04 -10.57 15.70
CA ALA A 147 -7.63 -10.36 17.04
C ALA A 147 -7.43 -11.56 17.99
N HIS A 148 -7.25 -12.75 17.43
CA HIS A 148 -7.30 -14.02 18.16
C HIS A 148 -5.97 -14.80 18.17
N GLY A 149 -4.85 -14.24 17.70
CA GLY A 149 -3.60 -14.99 17.64
C GLY A 149 -2.33 -14.18 17.43
N SER A 150 -1.38 -14.39 18.34
CA SER A 150 0.02 -13.94 18.41
C SER A 150 0.32 -12.59 19.08
N LEU A 151 1.10 -12.74 20.15
CA LEU A 151 1.82 -11.77 20.96
C LEU A 151 2.65 -10.77 20.13
N LYS A 152 2.05 -9.73 19.55
CA LYS A 152 2.79 -8.48 19.38
C LYS A 152 2.78 -7.78 20.73
N GLN A 153 3.98 -7.56 21.29
CA GLN A 153 4.22 -6.71 22.46
C GLN A 153 3.24 -5.53 22.43
N GLN A 154 2.31 -5.48 23.39
CA GLN A 154 1.43 -4.33 23.51
C GLN A 154 2.33 -3.14 23.84
N LEU A 155 2.62 -2.35 22.81
CA LEU A 155 3.28 -1.07 22.97
C LEU A 155 2.45 -0.25 23.96
N GLN A 156 3.13 0.44 24.87
CA GLN A 156 2.46 1.24 25.89
C GLN A 156 1.53 2.27 25.21
N PRO A 157 0.27 2.44 25.66
CA PRO A 157 -0.65 3.41 25.07
C PRO A 157 -0.02 4.80 25.00
N LEU A 158 -0.38 5.56 23.96
CA LEU A 158 0.10 6.91 23.76
C LEU A 158 -0.93 7.91 24.27
N THR A 159 -0.66 8.51 25.43
CA THR A 159 -1.47 9.64 25.93
C THR A 159 -0.96 10.96 25.35
N ILE A 160 -1.90 11.75 24.84
CA ILE A 160 -1.68 13.02 24.16
C ILE A 160 -2.61 14.04 24.80
N THR A 161 -2.06 15.20 25.16
CA THR A 161 -2.83 16.36 25.61
C THR A 161 -2.64 17.47 24.60
N PHE A 162 -3.74 18.06 24.15
CA PHE A 162 -3.75 19.12 23.13
C PHE A 162 -4.88 20.10 23.42
N THR A 163 -4.70 21.35 22.98
CA THR A 163 -5.60 22.46 23.28
C THR A 163 -6.25 22.95 22.00
N VAL A 164 -7.58 23.08 22.00
CA VAL A 164 -8.37 23.60 20.87
C VAL A 164 -8.65 25.08 21.08
N GLN A 165 -9.14 25.79 20.06
CA GLN A 165 -9.55 27.18 20.16
C GLN A 165 -10.55 27.34 21.34
N ASN A 166 -10.33 28.35 22.20
CA ASN A 166 -10.96 28.58 23.52
C ASN A 166 -10.29 27.92 24.75
N ASP A 167 -8.99 27.59 24.67
CA ASP A 167 -8.21 27.02 25.77
C ASP A 167 -8.78 25.71 26.36
N THR A 168 -9.64 25.03 25.60
CA THR A 168 -10.21 23.75 26.01
C THR A 168 -9.16 22.67 25.85
N VAL A 169 -8.78 22.04 26.96
CA VAL A 169 -7.75 20.99 27.01
C VAL A 169 -8.41 19.63 26.80
N HIS A 170 -7.99 18.94 25.74
CA HIS A 170 -8.38 17.56 25.45
C HIS A 170 -7.24 16.62 25.80
N THR A 171 -7.57 15.49 26.42
CA THR A 171 -6.63 14.37 26.60
C THR A 171 -7.19 13.14 25.91
N ARG A 172 -6.38 12.52 25.05
CA ARG A 172 -6.69 11.25 24.40
C ARG A 172 -5.59 10.23 24.68
N THR A 173 -5.99 9.00 24.98
CA THR A 173 -5.09 7.85 25.08
C THR A 173 -5.37 6.95 23.90
N LEU A 174 -4.34 6.71 23.08
CA LEU A 174 -4.42 5.89 21.89
C LEU A 174 -3.71 4.56 22.12
N ASP A 175 -4.45 3.47 22.01
CA ASP A 175 -3.86 2.14 22.04
C ASP A 175 -3.15 1.82 20.72
N PHE A 176 -2.10 1.02 20.81
CA PHE A 176 -1.49 0.40 19.64
C PHE A 176 -2.25 -0.89 19.33
N TYR A 177 -2.94 -0.87 18.20
CA TYR A 177 -3.71 -2.01 17.76
C TYR A 177 -2.80 -3.09 17.18
N ALA A 178 -2.87 -4.29 17.75
CA ALA A 178 -2.09 -5.44 17.31
C ALA A 178 -2.73 -6.22 16.16
N GLY A 179 -3.99 -5.92 15.83
CA GLY A 179 -4.72 -6.58 14.75
C GLY A 179 -4.24 -6.16 13.37
N SER A 180 -4.45 -7.04 12.39
CA SER A 180 -4.24 -6.73 10.98
C SER A 180 -5.37 -7.32 10.13
N SER A 181 -5.62 -6.69 9.00
CA SER A 181 -6.63 -7.05 8.00
C SER A 181 -6.05 -7.53 6.69
N ASP A 182 -4.72 -7.65 6.65
CA ASP A 182 -3.98 -8.15 5.50
C ASP A 182 -4.17 -9.66 5.28
N LEU A 183 -3.64 -10.13 4.17
CA LEU A 183 -3.74 -11.52 3.74
C LEU A 183 -3.02 -12.50 4.70
N TRP A 184 -1.95 -12.07 5.37
CA TRP A 184 -1.23 -12.90 6.34
C TRP A 184 -2.04 -13.13 7.60
N ALA A 185 -2.63 -12.06 8.13
CA ALA A 185 -3.50 -12.14 9.29
C ALA A 185 -4.69 -13.08 9.03
N TYR A 186 -5.23 -13.09 7.82
CA TYR A 186 -6.28 -14.02 7.43
C TYR A 186 -5.82 -15.49 7.44
N ARG A 187 -4.64 -15.76 6.87
CA ARG A 187 -4.06 -17.12 6.85
C ARG A 187 -3.75 -17.62 8.27
N ASP A 188 -3.20 -16.78 9.12
CA ASP A 188 -2.95 -17.08 10.52
C ASP A 188 -4.25 -17.38 11.26
N HIS A 189 -5.31 -16.60 10.98
CA HIS A 189 -6.63 -16.84 11.55
C HIS A 189 -7.19 -18.21 11.15
N LEU A 190 -7.11 -18.61 9.88
CA LEU A 190 -7.55 -19.94 9.43
C LEU A 190 -6.80 -21.07 10.14
N THR A 191 -5.47 -20.94 10.25
CA THR A 191 -4.62 -21.91 10.93
C THR A 191 -5.01 -22.04 12.41
N ASN A 192 -5.17 -20.90 13.10
CA ASN A 192 -5.44 -20.87 14.54
C ASN A 192 -6.87 -21.26 14.92
N THR A 193 -7.87 -20.95 14.09
CA THR A 193 -9.28 -21.16 14.43
C THR A 193 -9.90 -22.41 13.83
N ARG A 194 -9.40 -22.87 12.67
CA ARG A 194 -9.95 -24.03 11.94
C ARG A 194 -8.97 -25.18 11.82
N GLY A 195 -7.70 -24.99 12.21
CA GLY A 195 -6.64 -25.96 11.93
C GLY A 195 -6.35 -26.11 10.42
N GLU A 196 -6.81 -25.15 9.61
CA GLU A 196 -6.63 -25.12 8.17
C GLU A 196 -5.33 -24.39 7.84
N CYS A 197 -4.31 -25.14 7.40
CA CYS A 197 -3.02 -24.54 6.98
C CYS A 197 -3.08 -23.91 5.58
N THR A 198 -4.21 -23.98 4.88
CA THR A 198 -4.33 -23.50 3.49
C THR A 198 -5.60 -22.70 3.31
N VAL A 199 -5.52 -21.64 2.52
CA VAL A 199 -6.69 -20.85 2.14
C VAL A 199 -7.53 -21.68 1.15
N PRO A 200 -8.85 -21.83 1.37
CA PRO A 200 -9.72 -22.53 0.43
C PRO A 200 -9.58 -22.00 -1.00
N LEU A 201 -9.50 -22.91 -1.98
CA LEU A 201 -9.19 -22.55 -3.38
C LEU A 201 -10.13 -21.49 -3.97
N PHE A 202 -11.43 -21.57 -3.65
CA PHE A 202 -12.41 -20.59 -4.12
C PHE A 202 -12.12 -19.17 -3.60
N GLN A 203 -11.56 -19.04 -2.39
CA GLN A 203 -11.14 -17.75 -1.85
C GLN A 203 -9.84 -17.27 -2.48
N ILE A 204 -8.89 -18.17 -2.74
CA ILE A 204 -7.67 -17.82 -3.49
C ILE A 204 -8.04 -17.22 -4.84
N LYS A 205 -8.93 -17.87 -5.60
CA LYS A 205 -9.43 -17.38 -6.88
C LYS A 205 -10.00 -15.96 -6.76
N GLU A 206 -10.88 -15.75 -5.78
CA GLU A 206 -11.53 -14.45 -5.59
C GLU A 206 -10.53 -13.35 -5.19
N ILE A 207 -9.59 -13.68 -4.30
CA ILE A 207 -8.53 -12.74 -3.87
C ILE A 207 -7.67 -12.32 -5.06
N ILE A 208 -7.19 -13.27 -5.86
CA ILE A 208 -6.36 -13.00 -7.03
C ILE A 208 -7.15 -12.23 -8.10
N LYS A 209 -8.40 -12.61 -8.35
CA LYS A 209 -9.27 -11.95 -9.32
C LYS A 209 -9.54 -10.49 -8.96
N GLN A 210 -9.95 -10.22 -7.72
CA GLN A 210 -10.23 -8.86 -7.28
C GLN A 210 -8.97 -8.00 -7.20
N THR A 211 -7.83 -8.58 -6.79
CA THR A 211 -6.53 -7.88 -6.83
C THR A 211 -6.14 -7.55 -8.28
N ALA A 212 -6.27 -8.49 -9.21
CA ALA A 212 -6.02 -8.25 -10.63
C ALA A 212 -6.96 -7.18 -11.22
N LEU A 213 -8.22 -7.11 -10.80
CA LEU A 213 -9.14 -6.03 -11.20
C LEU A 213 -8.68 -4.65 -10.68
N GLY A 214 -8.17 -4.58 -9.44
CA GLY A 214 -7.57 -3.35 -8.90
C GLY A 214 -6.34 -2.90 -9.69
N LEU A 215 -5.44 -3.83 -10.00
CA LEU A 215 -4.25 -3.56 -10.81
C LEU A 215 -4.62 -3.19 -12.25
N GLN A 216 -5.59 -3.87 -12.87
CA GLN A 216 -6.06 -3.54 -14.22
C GLN A 216 -6.56 -2.10 -14.28
N TYR A 217 -7.31 -1.66 -13.26
CA TYR A 217 -7.74 -0.27 -13.19
C TYR A 217 -6.55 0.69 -13.16
N ALA A 218 -5.56 0.47 -12.28
CA ALA A 218 -4.37 1.32 -12.21
C ALA A 218 -3.59 1.32 -13.55
N HIS A 219 -3.39 0.14 -14.14
CA HIS A 219 -2.68 -0.07 -15.39
C HIS A 219 -3.34 0.65 -16.56
N ASN A 220 -4.67 0.65 -16.61
CA ASN A 220 -5.45 1.36 -17.63
C ASN A 220 -5.38 2.89 -17.47
N HIS A 221 -5.06 3.38 -16.26
CA HIS A 221 -4.83 4.80 -15.98
C HIS A 221 -3.35 5.20 -16.09
N GLY A 222 -2.49 4.31 -16.62
CA GLY A 222 -1.07 4.59 -16.84
C GLY A 222 -0.21 4.48 -15.58
N TYR A 223 -0.70 3.84 -14.52
CA TYR A 223 0.05 3.61 -13.29
C TYR A 223 0.33 2.13 -13.05
N TYR A 224 1.46 1.82 -12.44
CA TYR A 224 1.73 0.53 -11.83
C TYR A 224 1.87 0.70 -10.31
N HIS A 225 1.55 -0.34 -9.54
CA HIS A 225 1.56 -0.30 -8.08
C HIS A 225 2.99 -0.30 -7.51
N GLY A 226 3.87 -1.18 -8.02
CA GLY A 226 5.30 -1.17 -7.69
C GLY A 226 5.66 -1.78 -6.32
N ASP A 227 4.67 -2.32 -5.60
CA ASP A 227 4.85 -2.99 -4.29
C ASP A 227 3.68 -3.95 -3.96
N VAL A 228 3.23 -4.72 -4.96
CA VAL A 228 2.18 -5.74 -4.76
C VAL A 228 2.71 -6.84 -3.83
N LYS A 229 2.02 -7.08 -2.72
CA LYS A 229 2.34 -8.11 -1.73
C LYS A 229 1.14 -8.38 -0.81
N ALA A 230 1.20 -9.47 -0.06
CA ALA A 230 0.14 -9.91 0.85
C ALA A 230 -0.25 -8.85 1.90
N GLU A 231 0.72 -8.08 2.39
CA GLU A 231 0.54 -7.01 3.38
C GLU A 231 -0.28 -5.83 2.84
N ASN A 232 -0.24 -5.61 1.52
CA ASN A 232 -0.94 -4.50 0.85
C ASN A 232 -2.30 -4.94 0.27
N ILE A 233 -2.73 -6.18 0.52
CA ILE A 233 -4.01 -6.74 0.06
C ILE A 233 -4.93 -6.89 1.28
N LEU A 234 -5.92 -6.02 1.40
CA LEU A 234 -6.85 -5.98 2.53
C LEU A 234 -8.11 -6.79 2.23
N LEU A 235 -8.56 -7.59 3.21
CA LEU A 235 -9.74 -8.46 3.07
C LEU A 235 -10.88 -8.03 3.98
N ALA A 236 -12.08 -7.88 3.41
CA ALA A 236 -13.31 -7.61 4.16
C ALA A 236 -14.09 -8.90 4.48
N SER A 237 -14.44 -9.09 5.75
CA SER A 237 -15.35 -10.11 6.28
C SER A 237 -15.00 -11.59 6.02
N ASN A 238 -15.69 -12.47 6.73
CA ASN A 238 -15.46 -13.91 6.71
C ASN A 238 -16.39 -14.58 5.70
N GLY A 239 -15.83 -15.11 4.60
CA GLY A 239 -16.57 -15.97 3.66
C GLY A 239 -16.27 -15.69 2.19
N CYS A 240 -16.47 -14.44 1.75
CA CYS A 240 -16.13 -13.97 0.40
C CYS A 240 -15.46 -12.60 0.56
N PRO A 241 -14.11 -12.53 0.52
CA PRO A 241 -13.44 -11.33 0.93
C PRO A 241 -13.63 -10.26 -0.14
N GLY A 242 -14.28 -9.16 0.20
CA GLY A 242 -14.10 -7.95 -0.59
C GLY A 242 -12.62 -7.56 -0.48
N VAL A 243 -11.93 -7.42 -1.60
CA VAL A 243 -10.49 -7.15 -1.64
C VAL A 243 -10.24 -5.73 -2.11
N LYS A 244 -9.37 -5.02 -1.38
CA LYS A 244 -8.83 -3.73 -1.78
C LYS A 244 -7.31 -3.73 -1.66
N ILE A 245 -6.66 -3.15 -2.66
CA ILE A 245 -5.23 -2.86 -2.64
C ILE A 245 -5.02 -1.55 -1.88
N ALA A 246 -4.08 -1.58 -0.94
CA ALA A 246 -3.67 -0.45 -0.13
C ALA A 246 -2.20 -0.06 -0.42
N ASP A 247 -1.79 1.09 0.12
CA ASP A 247 -0.43 1.63 0.06
C ASP A 247 0.10 1.93 -1.35
N LEU A 248 -0.34 3.06 -1.90
CA LEU A 248 0.17 3.59 -3.17
C LEU A 248 1.52 4.31 -3.03
N GLY A 249 2.28 4.09 -1.95
CA GLY A 249 3.56 4.76 -1.69
C GLY A 249 4.62 4.51 -2.76
N SER A 250 4.58 3.34 -3.41
CA SER A 250 5.47 2.94 -4.51
C SER A 250 4.86 3.13 -5.90
N CYS A 251 3.59 3.55 -5.96
CA CYS A 251 2.83 3.69 -7.19
C CYS A 251 3.39 4.82 -8.04
N LYS A 252 3.58 4.57 -9.33
CA LYS A 252 4.19 5.52 -10.25
C LYS A 252 3.57 5.41 -11.64
N HIS A 253 3.62 6.52 -12.37
CA HIS A 253 3.23 6.54 -13.77
C HIS A 253 4.25 5.74 -14.61
N ILE A 254 3.75 4.95 -15.57
CA ILE A 254 4.56 4.08 -16.43
C ILE A 254 5.70 4.82 -17.14
N SER A 255 5.49 6.09 -17.51
CA SER A 255 6.51 6.91 -18.17
C SER A 255 7.71 7.27 -17.30
N THR A 256 7.65 7.04 -15.98
CA THR A 256 8.78 7.29 -15.08
C THR A 256 9.82 6.16 -15.12
N GLY A 257 9.43 4.99 -15.62
CA GLY A 257 10.25 3.78 -15.67
C GLY A 257 10.42 3.11 -14.29
N LEU A 258 10.39 1.79 -14.28
CA LEU A 258 10.60 1.01 -13.06
C LEU A 258 12.08 0.81 -12.76
N ARG A 259 12.58 1.51 -11.73
CA ARG A 259 13.96 1.35 -11.27
C ARG A 259 14.18 0.39 -10.10
N HIS A 260 13.20 0.31 -9.22
CA HIS A 260 13.25 -0.51 -8.03
C HIS A 260 11.82 -0.93 -7.71
N TYR A 261 11.64 -2.14 -7.18
CA TYR A 261 10.38 -2.63 -6.65
C TYR A 261 10.41 -2.49 -5.12
N GLY A 262 9.30 -2.08 -4.51
CA GLY A 262 9.28 -1.61 -3.11
C GLY A 262 9.84 -2.61 -2.09
N THR A 263 9.53 -3.89 -2.27
CA THR A 263 9.92 -4.99 -1.37
C THR A 263 10.97 -5.88 -2.03
N VAL A 264 12.14 -6.02 -1.40
CA VAL A 264 13.32 -6.69 -1.98
C VAL A 264 13.07 -8.18 -2.19
N GLU A 265 12.35 -8.83 -1.26
CA GLU A 265 12.05 -10.26 -1.26
C GLU A 265 11.20 -10.71 -2.46
N VAL A 266 10.48 -9.79 -3.10
CA VAL A 266 9.62 -10.05 -4.26
C VAL A 266 10.12 -9.31 -5.52
N THR A 267 11.41 -8.91 -5.54
CA THR A 267 12.01 -8.20 -6.68
C THR A 267 11.86 -9.03 -7.96
N PRO A 268 11.21 -8.47 -9.00
CA PRO A 268 11.10 -9.13 -10.30
C PRO A 268 12.47 -9.35 -10.97
N PRO A 269 12.66 -10.46 -11.72
CA PRO A 269 13.95 -10.80 -12.32
C PRO A 269 14.53 -9.72 -13.24
N GLU A 270 13.68 -8.97 -13.94
CA GLU A 270 14.09 -7.90 -14.84
C GLU A 270 14.76 -6.69 -14.16
N LEU A 271 14.67 -6.60 -12.82
CA LEU A 271 15.34 -5.58 -12.02
C LEU A 271 16.67 -6.06 -11.41
N LEU A 272 17.10 -7.28 -11.70
CA LEU A 272 18.37 -7.79 -11.19
C LEU A 272 19.56 -7.16 -11.93
N ASP A 273 20.70 -7.04 -11.26
CA ASP A 273 21.87 -6.30 -11.75
C ASP A 273 22.43 -6.82 -13.09
N ASP A 274 22.28 -8.11 -13.37
CA ASP A 274 22.74 -8.76 -14.61
C ASP A 274 21.67 -8.83 -15.71
N ALA A 275 20.48 -8.27 -15.47
CA ALA A 275 19.42 -8.18 -16.46
C ALA A 275 19.82 -7.23 -17.61
N PRO A 276 19.41 -7.53 -18.86
CA PRO A 276 19.81 -6.74 -20.03
C PRO A 276 19.02 -5.44 -20.20
N PHE A 277 18.14 -5.09 -19.24
CA PHE A 277 17.19 -3.99 -19.36
C PHE A 277 17.71 -2.71 -18.71
N HIS A 278 17.36 -1.56 -19.29
CA HIS A 278 17.57 -0.28 -18.65
C HIS A 278 16.37 0.07 -17.77
N ALA A 279 16.58 0.15 -16.46
CA ALA A 279 15.57 0.47 -15.45
C ALA A 279 14.68 1.70 -15.76
N ALA A 280 15.18 2.73 -16.44
CA ALA A 280 14.33 3.88 -16.79
C ALA A 280 13.35 3.62 -17.95
N GLU A 281 13.45 2.47 -18.61
CA GLU A 281 12.63 2.08 -19.77
C GLU A 281 11.70 0.90 -19.45
N LEU A 282 11.80 0.30 -18.27
CA LEU A 282 10.97 -0.84 -17.86
C LEU A 282 9.55 -0.39 -17.49
N ASP A 283 8.58 -1.11 -18.03
CA ASP A 283 7.17 -0.99 -17.67
C ASP A 283 6.88 -1.74 -16.37
N GLY A 284 6.44 -1.02 -15.33
CA GLY A 284 6.17 -1.64 -14.03
C GLY A 284 4.93 -2.51 -13.97
N ARG A 285 4.12 -2.56 -15.04
CA ARG A 285 2.92 -3.40 -15.08
C ARG A 285 3.25 -4.89 -15.07
N ASP A 286 4.31 -5.31 -15.77
CA ASP A 286 4.75 -6.71 -15.78
C ASP A 286 5.33 -7.11 -14.42
N ALA A 287 6.02 -6.19 -13.75
CA ALA A 287 6.51 -6.37 -12.39
C ALA A 287 5.36 -6.60 -11.38
N ASP A 288 4.26 -5.85 -11.50
CA ASP A 288 3.05 -6.07 -10.68
C ASP A 288 2.47 -7.48 -10.92
N MET A 289 2.51 -8.00 -12.15
CA MET A 289 2.03 -9.36 -12.48
C MET A 289 2.92 -10.43 -11.87
N PHE A 290 4.24 -10.24 -11.92
CA PHE A 290 5.19 -11.13 -11.25
C PHE A 290 4.92 -11.21 -9.75
N ALA A 291 4.79 -10.04 -9.11
CA ALA A 291 4.53 -9.95 -7.69
C ALA A 291 3.16 -10.55 -7.30
N LEU A 292 2.11 -10.33 -8.10
CA LEU A 292 0.81 -11.00 -7.89
C LEU A 292 0.92 -12.52 -8.06
N GLY A 293 1.79 -12.99 -8.97
CA GLY A 293 2.11 -14.42 -9.11
C GLY A 293 2.74 -15.00 -7.85
N LEU A 294 3.67 -14.26 -7.22
CA LEU A 294 4.23 -14.65 -5.93
C LEU A 294 3.17 -14.67 -4.81
N VAL A 295 2.22 -13.73 -4.80
CA VAL A 295 1.06 -13.78 -3.88
C VAL A 295 0.20 -15.04 -4.13
N LEU A 296 -0.06 -15.40 -5.39
CA LEU A 296 -0.76 -16.65 -5.70
C LEU A 296 0.03 -17.88 -5.19
N TYR A 297 1.36 -17.89 -5.35
CA TYR A 297 2.20 -18.97 -4.82
C TYR A 297 2.06 -19.10 -3.30
N THR A 298 2.19 -18.01 -2.54
CA THR A 298 2.11 -18.07 -1.08
C THR A 298 0.73 -18.52 -0.60
N LEU A 299 -0.34 -18.18 -1.34
CA LEU A 299 -1.68 -18.67 -1.04
C LEU A 299 -1.85 -20.17 -1.28
N LEU A 300 -1.26 -20.70 -2.34
CA LEU A 300 -1.28 -22.13 -2.67
C LEU A 300 -0.33 -22.96 -1.78
N HIS A 301 0.76 -22.35 -1.31
CA HIS A 301 1.77 -23.04 -0.53
C HIS A 301 1.27 -23.39 0.89
N GLU A 302 1.52 -24.63 1.32
CA GLU A 302 1.02 -25.17 2.61
C GLU A 302 1.48 -24.37 3.82
N LYS A 303 2.66 -23.74 3.73
CA LYS A 303 3.22 -22.88 4.80
C LYS A 303 3.11 -21.38 4.52
N GLY A 304 2.68 -20.99 3.32
CA GLY A 304 2.66 -19.58 2.93
C GLY A 304 4.05 -18.98 2.76
N GLU A 305 5.02 -19.79 2.33
CA GLU A 305 6.39 -19.33 2.09
C GLU A 305 6.49 -18.87 0.64
N LEU A 306 7.45 -17.98 0.35
CA LEU A 306 7.85 -17.68 -1.02
C LEU A 306 8.64 -18.85 -1.62
N PRO A 307 8.74 -18.96 -2.96
CA PRO A 307 9.61 -19.94 -3.59
C PRO A 307 11.05 -19.80 -3.09
N GLU A 308 11.72 -20.91 -2.75
CA GLU A 308 13.09 -20.89 -2.20
C GLU A 308 14.09 -20.11 -3.07
N ILE A 309 13.85 -20.09 -4.39
CA ILE A 309 14.69 -19.33 -5.34
C ILE A 309 14.71 -17.83 -5.02
N MET A 310 13.64 -17.26 -4.48
CA MET A 310 13.56 -15.82 -4.16
C MET A 310 14.53 -15.44 -3.04
N ALA A 311 14.79 -16.34 -2.09
CA ALA A 311 15.83 -16.11 -1.08
C ALA A 311 17.23 -16.04 -1.71
N LYS A 312 17.51 -16.90 -2.70
CA LYS A 312 18.78 -16.90 -3.44
C LYS A 312 18.94 -15.67 -4.33
N VAL A 313 17.84 -15.18 -4.91
CA VAL A 313 17.82 -13.92 -5.67
C VAL A 313 18.13 -12.73 -4.75
N ARG A 314 17.45 -12.65 -3.59
CA ARG A 314 17.72 -11.62 -2.58
C ARG A 314 19.17 -11.62 -2.11
N ASP A 315 19.76 -12.79 -1.91
CA ASP A 315 21.14 -12.94 -1.45
C ASP A 315 22.17 -12.80 -2.59
N HIS A 316 21.75 -12.36 -3.78
CA HIS A 316 22.56 -12.19 -5.00
C HIS A 316 23.28 -13.48 -5.46
N ALA A 317 22.83 -14.64 -5.01
CA ALA A 317 23.38 -15.94 -5.40
C ALA A 317 22.86 -16.43 -6.76
N VAL A 318 21.72 -15.89 -7.22
CA VAL A 318 21.11 -16.20 -8.51
C VAL A 318 20.69 -14.90 -9.21
N GLY A 319 21.19 -14.68 -10.43
CA GLY A 319 20.86 -13.53 -11.28
C GLY A 319 19.87 -13.88 -12.40
N TYR A 320 19.49 -12.86 -13.17
CA TYR A 320 18.57 -12.94 -14.30
C TYR A 320 18.99 -14.00 -15.32
N LYS A 321 20.27 -14.00 -15.73
CA LYS A 321 20.76 -14.93 -16.78
C LYS A 321 20.64 -16.39 -16.37
N MET A 322 20.86 -16.68 -15.09
CA MET A 322 20.72 -18.03 -14.54
C MET A 322 19.25 -18.45 -14.50
N LEU A 323 18.35 -17.55 -14.09
CA LEU A 323 16.92 -17.81 -14.09
C LEU A 323 16.40 -18.08 -15.51
N LEU A 324 16.85 -17.31 -16.51
CA LEU A 324 16.43 -17.47 -17.90
C LEU A 324 16.87 -18.81 -18.51
N GLN A 325 18.04 -19.32 -18.11
CA GLN A 325 18.55 -20.63 -18.53
C GLN A 325 17.85 -21.80 -17.83
N SER A 326 17.15 -21.54 -16.73
CA SER A 326 16.43 -22.56 -15.97
C SER A 326 15.09 -22.87 -16.63
N ASN A 327 14.85 -24.17 -16.92
CA ASN A 327 13.56 -24.70 -17.36
C ASN A 327 12.85 -23.86 -18.46
N GLY A 328 13.62 -23.31 -19.40
CA GLY A 328 13.09 -22.51 -20.51
C GLY A 328 12.60 -21.11 -20.14
N GLY A 329 13.09 -20.51 -19.06
CA GLY A 329 12.68 -19.18 -18.57
C GLY A 329 11.62 -19.21 -17.48
N LEU A 330 11.20 -20.41 -17.06
CA LEU A 330 10.26 -20.58 -15.96
C LEU A 330 10.95 -20.46 -14.60
N LEU A 331 10.37 -19.63 -13.72
CA LEU A 331 10.87 -19.48 -12.35
C LEU A 331 10.88 -20.84 -11.61
N PRO A 332 11.98 -21.22 -10.93
CA PRO A 332 12.04 -22.44 -10.12
C PRO A 332 11.15 -22.37 -8.87
N LEU A 333 9.89 -22.80 -9.00
CA LEU A 333 8.87 -22.72 -7.94
C LEU A 333 8.98 -23.82 -6.86
N GLY A 334 9.92 -24.76 -6.97
CA GLY A 334 10.04 -25.90 -6.06
C GLY A 334 8.98 -26.99 -6.30
N ASP A 335 8.60 -27.72 -5.23
CA ASP A 335 7.56 -28.74 -5.32
C ASP A 335 6.17 -28.11 -5.48
N THR A 336 5.58 -28.32 -6.66
CA THR A 336 4.25 -27.82 -7.04
C THR A 336 3.28 -28.97 -7.33
N SER A 337 3.63 -30.20 -6.94
CA SER A 337 2.85 -31.42 -7.24
C SER A 337 1.43 -31.41 -6.67
N ARG A 338 1.20 -30.66 -5.59
CA ARG A 338 -0.10 -30.51 -4.92
C ARG A 338 -0.95 -29.37 -5.46
N PHE A 339 -0.41 -28.53 -6.35
CA PHE A 339 -1.15 -27.38 -6.85
C PHE A 339 -2.18 -27.83 -7.89
N ASP A 340 -3.34 -27.19 -7.87
CA ASP A 340 -4.32 -27.32 -8.94
C ASP A 340 -3.65 -27.00 -10.30
N ARG A 341 -3.98 -27.78 -11.33
CA ARG A 341 -3.33 -27.68 -12.64
C ARG A 341 -3.47 -26.29 -13.26
N ASP A 342 -4.63 -25.66 -13.06
CA ASP A 342 -4.91 -24.35 -13.65
C ASP A 342 -4.34 -23.23 -12.81
N ALA A 343 -4.31 -23.41 -11.49
CA ALA A 343 -3.57 -22.54 -10.59
C ALA A 343 -2.08 -22.51 -10.97
N LEU A 344 -1.46 -23.68 -11.21
CA LEU A 344 -0.06 -23.78 -11.60
C LEU A 344 0.21 -23.17 -12.98
N HIS A 345 -0.70 -23.37 -13.94
CA HIS A 345 -0.56 -22.77 -15.27
C HIS A 345 -0.63 -21.24 -15.21
N LEU A 346 -1.60 -20.69 -14.46
CA LEU A 346 -1.70 -19.25 -14.23
C LEU A 346 -0.45 -18.71 -13.53
N LEU A 347 -0.05 -19.36 -12.44
CA LEU A 347 1.13 -18.99 -11.65
C LEU A 347 2.38 -18.91 -12.52
N ARG A 348 2.64 -19.93 -13.33
CA ARG A 348 3.80 -19.95 -14.25
C ARG A 348 3.76 -18.80 -15.25
N GLY A 349 2.59 -18.52 -15.84
CA GLY A 349 2.44 -17.40 -16.77
C GLY A 349 2.64 -16.03 -16.12
N MET A 350 2.28 -15.88 -14.85
CA MET A 350 2.51 -14.65 -14.08
C MET A 350 3.96 -14.51 -13.62
N THR A 351 4.66 -15.62 -13.36
CA THR A 351 6.05 -15.63 -12.88
C THR A 351 7.07 -15.96 -13.96
N GLU A 352 6.77 -15.71 -15.24
CA GLU A 352 7.76 -15.81 -16.32
C GLU A 352 8.93 -14.86 -16.05
N VAL A 353 10.15 -15.35 -16.24
CA VAL A 353 11.38 -14.57 -15.98
C VAL A 353 11.51 -13.43 -16.99
N GLU A 354 11.22 -13.71 -18.26
CA GLU A 354 11.22 -12.71 -19.34
C GLU A 354 9.89 -11.92 -19.31
N PRO A 355 9.91 -10.60 -19.02
CA PRO A 355 8.68 -9.80 -18.89
C PRO A 355 7.78 -9.86 -20.14
N ALA A 356 8.38 -9.89 -21.34
CA ALA A 356 7.63 -9.96 -22.59
C ALA A 356 6.82 -11.25 -22.78
N MET A 357 7.17 -12.32 -22.06
CA MET A 357 6.45 -13.61 -22.07
C MET A 357 5.42 -13.70 -20.94
N ARG A 358 5.46 -12.76 -19.99
CA ARG A 358 4.60 -12.75 -18.80
C ARG A 358 3.17 -12.41 -19.16
N MET A 359 2.22 -13.05 -18.46
CA MET A 359 0.81 -12.73 -18.64
C MET A 359 0.52 -11.30 -18.19
N SER A 360 -0.05 -10.52 -19.10
CA SER A 360 -0.67 -9.24 -18.78
C SER A 360 -1.88 -9.43 -17.85
N VAL A 361 -2.29 -8.36 -17.17
CA VAL A 361 -3.46 -8.39 -16.28
C VAL A 361 -4.74 -8.84 -16.99
N ALA A 362 -4.90 -8.53 -18.27
CA ALA A 362 -6.05 -8.98 -19.08
C ALA A 362 -6.01 -10.50 -19.32
N GLN A 363 -4.84 -11.06 -19.58
CA GLN A 363 -4.66 -12.52 -19.73
C GLN A 363 -4.87 -13.25 -18.41
N VAL A 364 -4.38 -12.69 -17.29
CA VAL A 364 -4.64 -13.21 -15.94
C VAL A 364 -6.13 -13.27 -15.67
N LEU A 365 -6.85 -12.17 -15.87
CA LEU A 365 -8.29 -12.10 -15.63
C LEU A 365 -9.09 -13.04 -16.55
N ALA A 366 -8.67 -13.23 -17.80
CA ALA A 366 -9.30 -14.15 -18.74
C ALA A 366 -8.96 -15.64 -18.49
N HIS A 367 -8.02 -15.94 -17.59
CA HIS A 367 -7.54 -17.29 -17.38
C HIS A 367 -8.60 -18.19 -16.71
N ARG A 368 -8.78 -19.41 -17.21
CA ARG A 368 -9.78 -20.40 -16.74
C ARG A 368 -9.83 -20.58 -15.22
N PHE A 369 -8.67 -20.57 -14.56
CA PHE A 369 -8.57 -20.66 -13.11
C PHE A 369 -9.44 -19.62 -12.37
N LEU A 370 -9.62 -18.42 -12.92
CA LEU A 370 -10.42 -17.33 -12.31
C LEU A 370 -11.86 -17.22 -12.88
N GLN A 371 -12.19 -18.07 -13.86
CA GLN A 371 -13.51 -18.12 -14.50
C GLN A 371 -14.42 -19.19 -13.91
N ASP A 372 -13.83 -20.25 -13.33
CA ASP A 372 -14.53 -21.40 -12.76
C ASP A 372 -14.94 -21.22 -11.29
#